data_AF-A0A4R4Y3J5-F1
#
_entry.id   AF-A0A4R4Y3J5-F1
#
_cell.length_a   1.000
_cell.length_b   1.000
_cell.length_c   1.000
_cell.angle_alpha   90.00
_cell.angle_beta   90.00
_cell.angle_gamma   90.00
#
_symmetry.space_group_name_H-M   'P 1'
#
loop_
_entity.id
_entity.type
_entity.pdbx_description
1 polymer ?
#
loop_
_entity_poly.entity_id
_entity_poly.type
_entity_poly.pdbx_seq_one_letter_code
_entity_poly.pdbx_strand_id
1 'polypeptide(L)'
;MLSLRVEDAVGSCAVEPGEVSEEVVLGCVGTPVRDLLRSPLAAVRIAALDAYLQWLRPHHDHAEEVAVGRGNSLQKSLHRAESVVDLLPRSRRVLVVGVVNSLLHHLRERGTGYVACDFKGGETEWGEPIATDAVAALDGCDAVLASGMVVGNGTFQPLLDHARATGKPLVMFAQSASGILPCFLGGGVTAVSAEPYPFFWLDGGPSTLYRYRTEVR
;
A
#
# COMPACT_ATOMS: atom_id res chain seq x y z
N MET A 1 3.81 11.40 -6.67
CA MET A 1 4.22 10.85 -5.35
C MET A 1 5.22 11.80 -4.72
N LEU A 2 5.06 12.10 -3.43
CA LEU A 2 6.03 12.82 -2.62
C LEU A 2 6.90 11.81 -1.87
N SER A 3 8.22 11.92 -1.99
CA SER A 3 9.16 11.07 -1.26
C SER A 3 10.15 11.93 -0.47
N LEU A 4 10.35 11.61 0.80
CA LEU A 4 11.26 12.31 1.69
C LEU A 4 12.27 11.32 2.26
N ARG A 5 13.54 11.74 2.35
CA ARG A 5 14.61 10.93 2.94
C ARG A 5 14.86 11.37 4.39
N VAL A 6 14.94 10.40 5.29
CA VAL A 6 15.40 10.56 6.67
C VAL A 6 16.55 9.59 6.86
N GLU A 7 17.75 10.14 7.11
CA GLU A 7 19.00 9.37 7.12
C GLU A 7 19.16 8.52 5.84
N ASP A 8 19.14 7.20 5.97
CA ASP A 8 19.27 6.22 4.88
C ASP A 8 17.92 5.67 4.37
N ALA A 9 16.79 6.04 4.98
CA ALA A 9 15.47 5.58 4.60
C ALA A 9 14.67 6.62 3.81
N VAL A 10 13.85 6.16 2.87
CA VAL A 10 12.97 7.01 2.07
C VAL A 10 11.53 6.59 2.26
N GLY A 11 10.73 7.51 2.79
CA GLY A 11 9.29 7.36 2.96
C GLY A 11 8.52 8.10 1.89
N SER A 12 7.32 7.61 1.60
CA SER A 12 6.56 8.10 0.46
C SER A 12 5.06 8.22 0.75
N CYS A 13 4.45 9.21 0.10
CA CYS A 13 3.01 9.40 0.06
C CYS A 13 2.56 9.67 -1.38
N ALA A 14 1.58 8.91 -1.86
CA ALA A 14 0.89 9.24 -3.10
C ALA A 14 0.20 10.59 -2.94
N VAL A 15 0.22 11.36 -4.03
CA VAL A 15 -0.38 12.69 -4.13
C VAL A 15 -0.99 12.83 -5.51
N GLU A 16 -2.11 13.50 -5.62
CA GLU A 16 -2.73 13.82 -6.91
C GLU A 16 -2.01 15.01 -7.58
N PRO A 17 -2.12 15.15 -8.92
CA PRO A 17 -1.56 16.30 -9.62
C PRO A 17 -2.05 17.62 -9.02
N GLY A 18 -1.12 18.50 -8.64
CA GLY A 18 -1.42 19.81 -8.05
C GLY A 18 -1.64 19.82 -6.53
N GLU A 19 -1.66 18.66 -5.86
CA GLU A 19 -1.83 18.60 -4.39
C GLU A 19 -0.60 19.10 -3.63
N VAL A 20 0.60 18.93 -4.19
CA VAL A 20 1.87 19.38 -3.61
C VAL A 20 2.59 20.28 -4.61
N SER A 21 2.87 21.52 -4.21
CA SER A 21 3.62 22.48 -5.02
C SER A 21 5.14 22.25 -4.91
N GLU A 22 5.89 22.78 -5.87
CA GLU A 22 7.36 22.76 -5.84
C GLU A 22 7.92 23.48 -4.60
N GLU A 23 7.32 24.59 -4.19
CA GLU A 23 7.70 25.33 -2.98
C GLU A 23 7.61 24.47 -1.72
N VAL A 24 6.57 23.64 -1.60
CA VAL A 24 6.43 22.69 -0.49
C VAL A 24 7.56 21.66 -0.52
N VAL A 25 7.91 21.12 -1.68
CA VAL A 25 9.00 20.15 -1.82
C VAL A 25 10.33 20.77 -1.41
N LEU A 26 10.63 21.97 -1.90
CA LEU A 26 11.85 22.70 -1.54
C LEU A 26 11.89 23.04 -0.05
N GLY A 27 10.76 23.42 0.54
CA GLY A 27 10.64 23.69 1.98
C GLY A 27 10.83 22.45 2.87
N CYS A 28 10.75 21.23 2.32
CA CYS A 28 11.06 20.01 3.07
C CYS A 28 12.56 19.75 3.19
N VAL A 29 13.39 20.33 2.30
CA VAL A 29 14.83 20.04 2.25
C VAL A 29 15.54 20.61 3.47
N GLY A 30 16.27 19.76 4.19
CA GLY A 30 17.01 20.15 5.40
C GLY A 30 16.14 20.43 6.63
N THR A 31 14.82 20.31 6.51
CA THR A 31 13.87 20.54 7.60
C THR A 31 13.89 19.37 8.58
N PRO A 32 13.98 19.60 9.91
CA PRO A 32 13.95 18.53 10.90
C PRO A 32 12.66 17.69 10.82
N VAL A 33 12.78 16.37 10.99
CA VAL A 33 11.63 15.43 10.95
C VAL A 33 10.50 15.85 11.88
N ARG A 34 10.82 16.30 13.10
CA ARG A 34 9.83 16.80 14.07
C ARG A 34 8.96 17.94 13.53
N ASP A 35 9.49 18.75 12.62
CA ASP A 35 8.79 19.89 12.04
C ASP A 35 7.99 19.46 10.81
N LEU A 36 8.54 18.55 10.00
CA LEU A 36 7.81 17.90 8.90
C LEU A 36 6.56 17.15 9.40
N LEU A 37 6.64 16.49 10.56
CA LEU A 37 5.51 15.81 11.21
C LEU A 37 4.40 16.77 11.68
N ARG A 38 4.68 18.08 11.77
CA ARG A 38 3.70 19.13 12.08
C ARG A 38 3.23 19.90 10.86
N SER A 39 3.68 19.52 9.66
CA SER A 39 3.27 20.16 8.41
C SER A 39 1.74 20.20 8.29
N PRO A 40 1.14 21.27 7.77
CA PRO A 40 -0.29 21.31 7.49
C PRO A 40 -0.72 20.28 6.44
N LEU A 41 0.20 19.86 5.55
CA LEU A 41 -0.09 18.90 4.49
C LEU A 41 0.09 17.47 4.96
N ALA A 42 -0.97 16.66 4.82
CA ALA A 42 -0.95 15.24 5.18
C ALA A 42 0.13 14.47 4.43
N ALA A 43 0.31 14.75 3.14
CA ALA A 43 1.33 14.11 2.32
C ALA A 43 2.75 14.27 2.89
N VAL A 44 3.10 15.46 3.38
CA VAL A 44 4.40 15.72 4.00
C VAL A 44 4.53 14.96 5.32
N ARG A 45 3.49 15.00 6.17
CA ARG A 45 3.51 14.27 7.45
C ARG A 45 3.67 12.77 7.24
N ILE A 46 2.95 12.20 6.26
CA ILE A 46 2.97 10.77 5.95
C ILE A 46 4.32 10.38 5.37
N ALA A 47 4.84 11.07 4.36
CA ALA A 47 6.15 10.76 3.78
C ALA A 47 7.27 10.86 4.83
N ALA A 48 7.22 11.86 5.72
CA ALA A 48 8.20 12.02 6.80
C ALA A 48 8.09 10.93 7.88
N LEU A 49 6.86 10.60 8.32
CA LEU A 49 6.63 9.52 9.29
C LEU A 49 7.05 8.16 8.71
N ASP A 50 6.73 7.93 7.45
CA ASP A 50 7.08 6.71 6.74
C ASP A 50 8.59 6.52 6.67
N ALA A 51 9.33 7.58 6.30
CA ALA A 51 10.79 7.56 6.24
C ALA A 51 11.39 7.32 7.63
N TYR A 52 10.87 8.03 8.64
CA TYR A 52 11.35 7.93 10.01
C TYR A 52 11.13 6.54 10.61
N LEU A 53 9.98 5.91 10.35
CA LEU A 53 9.70 4.55 10.81
C LEU A 53 10.55 3.51 10.09
N GLN A 54 10.78 3.67 8.79
CA GLN A 54 11.69 2.80 8.04
C GLN A 54 13.14 2.91 8.54
N TRP A 55 13.58 4.11 8.92
CA TRP A 55 14.90 4.30 9.54
C TRP A 55 15.00 3.66 10.93
N LEU A 56 13.99 3.86 11.78
CA LEU A 56 13.98 3.28 13.13
C LEU A 56 13.77 1.76 13.15
N ARG A 57 13.05 1.23 12.16
CA ARG A 57 12.67 -0.18 12.04
C ARG A 57 12.81 -0.65 10.59
N PRO A 58 14.04 -0.86 10.11
CA PRO A 58 14.29 -1.30 8.76
C PRO A 58 13.52 -2.57 8.41
N HIS A 59 13.00 -2.66 7.19
CA HIS A 59 12.13 -3.78 6.81
C HIS A 59 12.85 -5.14 6.87
N HIS A 60 14.11 -5.20 6.48
CA HIS A 60 14.92 -6.42 6.44
C HIS A 60 15.12 -7.08 7.81
N ASP A 61 14.96 -6.34 8.91
CA ASP A 61 15.08 -6.87 10.27
C ASP A 61 13.80 -7.55 10.78
N HIS A 62 12.66 -7.35 10.09
CA HIS A 62 11.33 -7.65 10.64
C HIS A 62 10.35 -8.29 9.65
N ALA A 63 10.75 -8.52 8.40
CA ALA A 63 9.89 -9.05 7.36
C ALA A 63 10.62 -10.04 6.46
N GLU A 64 9.83 -10.88 5.79
CA GLU A 64 10.31 -11.77 4.74
C GLU A 64 10.68 -10.93 3.51
N GLU A 65 11.94 -11.02 3.08
CA GLU A 65 12.40 -10.40 1.85
C GLU A 65 11.92 -11.19 0.62
N VAL A 66 11.36 -10.50 -0.37
CA VAL A 66 10.93 -11.08 -1.65
C VAL A 66 11.55 -10.32 -2.81
N ALA A 67 12.34 -11.03 -3.61
CA ALA A 67 12.97 -10.49 -4.80
C ALA A 67 12.02 -10.50 -6.01
N VAL A 68 11.76 -9.33 -6.58
CA VAL A 68 11.15 -9.16 -7.90
C VAL A 68 12.27 -9.10 -8.93
N GLY A 69 12.32 -10.09 -9.81
CA GLY A 69 13.34 -10.17 -10.87
C GLY A 69 13.33 -8.97 -11.84
N ARG A 70 14.40 -8.87 -12.62
CA ARG A 70 14.49 -7.93 -13.75
C ARG A 70 13.33 -8.15 -14.74
N GLY A 71 12.85 -7.08 -15.33
CA GLY A 71 11.86 -7.14 -16.40
C GLY A 71 11.36 -5.75 -16.79
N ASN A 72 10.48 -5.71 -17.78
CA ASN A 72 9.70 -4.50 -18.05
C ASN A 72 8.63 -4.27 -16.96
N SER A 73 7.99 -3.10 -17.00
CA SER A 73 7.01 -2.70 -15.97
C SER A 73 5.87 -3.70 -15.80
N LEU A 74 5.37 -4.31 -16.89
CA LEU A 74 4.29 -5.29 -16.82
C LEU A 74 4.75 -6.60 -16.17
N GLN A 75 5.90 -7.14 -16.60
CA GLN A 75 6.47 -8.36 -16.03
C GLN A 75 6.75 -8.21 -14.54
N LYS A 76 7.36 -7.09 -14.13
CA LYS A 76 7.62 -6.79 -12.72
C LYS A 76 6.33 -6.61 -11.92
N SER A 77 5.34 -5.92 -12.49
CA SER A 77 4.03 -5.73 -11.87
C SER A 77 3.30 -7.06 -11.63
N LEU A 78 3.33 -7.99 -12.59
CA LEU A 78 2.75 -9.32 -12.45
C LEU A 78 3.43 -10.15 -11.36
N HIS A 79 4.76 -10.20 -11.34
CA HIS A 79 5.51 -10.91 -10.29
C HIS A 79 5.26 -10.30 -8.90
N ARG A 80 5.31 -8.97 -8.80
CA ARG A 80 4.99 -8.24 -7.56
C ARG A 80 3.55 -8.54 -7.10
N ALA A 81 2.59 -8.52 -8.01
CA ALA A 81 1.19 -8.77 -7.69
C ALA A 81 0.94 -10.20 -7.18
N GLU A 82 1.63 -11.21 -7.72
CA GLU A 82 1.56 -12.58 -7.22
C GLU A 82 1.92 -12.66 -5.73
N SER A 83 3.06 -12.06 -5.38
CA SER A 83 3.57 -12.01 -4.00
C SER A 83 2.62 -11.31 -3.04
N VAL A 84 1.89 -10.30 -3.54
CA VAL A 84 0.87 -9.57 -2.77
C VAL A 84 -0.38 -10.41 -2.58
N VAL A 85 -0.90 -11.03 -3.65
CA VAL A 85 -2.11 -11.87 -3.57
C VAL A 85 -1.86 -13.11 -2.70
N ASP A 86 -0.63 -13.62 -2.63
CA ASP A 86 -0.22 -14.69 -1.72
C ASP A 86 -0.30 -14.33 -0.22
N LEU A 87 -0.50 -13.05 0.13
CA LEU A 87 -0.78 -12.67 1.52
C LEU A 87 -2.24 -12.84 1.91
N LEU A 88 -3.15 -12.97 0.94
CA LEU A 88 -4.56 -13.16 1.22
C LEU A 88 -4.80 -14.61 1.70
N PRO A 89 -5.64 -14.80 2.73
CA PRO A 89 -6.16 -16.12 3.04
C PRO A 89 -7.12 -16.58 1.93
N ARG A 90 -7.44 -17.88 1.94
CA ARG A 90 -8.49 -18.42 1.06
C ARG A 90 -9.79 -17.67 1.28
N SER A 91 -10.24 -16.97 0.25
CA SER A 91 -11.39 -16.08 0.25
C SER A 91 -12.22 -16.37 -0.98
N ARG A 92 -13.56 -16.28 -0.90
CA ARG A 92 -14.41 -16.37 -2.10
C ARG A 92 -14.49 -15.03 -2.81
N ARG A 93 -14.54 -13.94 -2.05
CA ARG A 93 -14.64 -12.58 -2.57
C ARG A 93 -13.76 -11.59 -1.83
N VAL A 94 -12.93 -10.85 -2.56
CA VAL A 94 -12.00 -9.86 -2.00
C VAL A 94 -12.38 -8.44 -2.45
N LEU A 95 -12.47 -7.49 -1.52
CA LEU A 95 -12.52 -6.07 -1.86
C LEU A 95 -11.12 -5.58 -2.19
N VAL A 96 -10.91 -5.03 -3.38
CA VAL A 96 -9.61 -4.50 -3.83
C VAL A 96 -9.68 -2.98 -3.91
N VAL A 97 -9.04 -2.29 -2.96
CA VAL A 97 -9.03 -0.82 -2.87
C VAL A 97 -7.73 -0.25 -3.43
N GLY A 98 -7.83 0.64 -4.43
CA GLY A 98 -6.70 1.13 -5.22
C GLY A 98 -6.38 0.14 -6.34
N VAL A 99 -7.16 0.20 -7.41
CA VAL A 99 -7.22 -0.86 -8.42
C VAL A 99 -5.90 -0.98 -9.19
N VAL A 100 -5.30 -2.16 -9.13
CA VAL A 100 -4.15 -2.55 -9.96
C VAL A 100 -4.52 -3.80 -10.72
N ASN A 101 -4.58 -3.69 -12.05
CA ASN A 101 -5.02 -4.78 -12.93
C ASN A 101 -4.22 -6.09 -12.74
N SER A 102 -2.91 -6.02 -12.45
CA SER A 102 -2.12 -7.23 -12.16
C SER A 102 -2.55 -7.96 -10.87
N LEU A 103 -3.08 -7.26 -9.86
CA LEU A 103 -3.65 -7.90 -8.67
C LEU A 103 -4.94 -8.64 -9.03
N LEU A 104 -5.80 -7.98 -9.82
CA LEU A 104 -7.04 -8.58 -10.30
C LEU A 104 -6.76 -9.81 -11.16
N HIS A 105 -5.77 -9.75 -12.05
CA HIS A 105 -5.33 -10.88 -12.87
C HIS A 105 -5.03 -12.11 -12.01
N HIS A 106 -4.23 -11.96 -10.96
CA HIS A 106 -3.91 -13.06 -10.03
C HIS A 106 -5.10 -13.58 -9.23
N LEU A 107 -6.05 -12.71 -8.86
CA LEU A 107 -7.30 -13.15 -8.21
C LEU A 107 -8.14 -13.99 -9.17
N ARG A 108 -8.24 -13.60 -10.45
CA ARG A 108 -8.96 -14.34 -11.50
C ARG A 108 -8.35 -15.70 -11.76
N GLU A 109 -7.03 -15.78 -11.93
CA GLU A 109 -6.30 -17.05 -12.12
C GLU A 109 -6.54 -18.02 -10.95
N ARG A 110 -6.73 -17.50 -9.73
CA ARG A 110 -7.08 -18.30 -8.54
C ARG A 110 -8.56 -18.63 -8.41
N GLY A 111 -9.41 -18.17 -9.34
CA GLY A 111 -10.87 -18.30 -9.25
C GLY A 111 -11.49 -17.53 -8.06
N THR A 112 -10.79 -16.52 -7.55
CA THR A 112 -11.26 -15.68 -6.43
C THR A 112 -12.03 -14.49 -6.98
N GLY A 113 -13.29 -14.34 -6.58
CA GLY A 113 -14.10 -13.18 -6.95
C GLY A 113 -13.56 -11.91 -6.31
N TYR A 114 -13.87 -10.75 -6.89
CA TYR A 114 -13.48 -9.47 -6.30
C TYR A 114 -14.52 -8.37 -6.53
N VAL A 115 -14.37 -7.30 -5.76
CA VAL A 115 -14.94 -5.98 -6.01
C VAL A 115 -13.77 -5.02 -6.20
N ALA A 116 -13.60 -4.49 -7.40
CA ALA A 116 -12.61 -3.44 -7.67
C ALA A 116 -13.15 -2.10 -7.18
N CYS A 117 -12.37 -1.34 -6.41
CA CYS A 117 -12.79 -0.07 -5.84
C CYS A 117 -11.69 0.99 -5.94
N ASP A 118 -12.02 2.15 -6.52
CA ASP A 118 -11.14 3.31 -6.62
C ASP A 118 -11.99 4.59 -6.63
N PHE A 119 -11.51 5.69 -6.05
CA PHE A 119 -12.23 6.96 -6.05
C PHE A 119 -12.51 7.49 -7.45
N LYS A 120 -11.64 7.16 -8.42
CA LYS A 120 -11.80 7.60 -9.81
C LYS A 120 -12.87 6.81 -10.57
N GLY A 121 -13.30 5.66 -10.04
CA GLY A 121 -14.20 4.74 -10.74
C GLY A 121 -13.58 4.22 -12.05
N GLY A 122 -14.42 4.02 -13.06
CA GLY A 122 -14.01 3.53 -14.38
C GLY A 122 -14.26 2.03 -14.55
N GLU A 123 -13.43 1.39 -15.37
CA GLU A 123 -13.56 -0.02 -15.73
C GLU A 123 -12.21 -0.73 -15.59
N THR A 124 -12.23 -2.00 -15.20
CA THR A 124 -11.05 -2.87 -15.20
C THR A 124 -10.62 -3.21 -16.64
N GLU A 125 -9.46 -3.85 -16.82
CA GLU A 125 -9.03 -4.31 -18.15
C GLU A 125 -10.00 -5.32 -18.80
N TRP A 126 -10.91 -5.92 -18.03
CA TRP A 126 -11.95 -6.83 -18.51
C TRP A 126 -13.32 -6.16 -18.69
N GLY A 127 -13.40 -4.82 -18.60
CA GLY A 127 -14.66 -4.08 -18.76
C GLY A 127 -15.62 -4.19 -17.58
N GLU A 128 -15.12 -4.57 -16.40
CA GLU A 128 -15.94 -4.65 -15.19
C GLU A 128 -15.95 -3.29 -14.48
N PRO A 129 -17.09 -2.83 -13.94
CA PRO A 129 -17.18 -1.53 -13.31
C PRO A 129 -16.35 -1.48 -12.01
N ILE A 130 -15.66 -0.36 -11.81
CA ILE A 130 -14.94 -0.05 -10.57
C ILE A 130 -15.88 0.74 -9.65
N ALA A 131 -16.14 0.19 -8.46
CA ALA A 131 -16.90 0.86 -7.42
C ALA A 131 -16.13 2.08 -6.86
N THR A 132 -16.85 3.05 -6.32
CA THR A 132 -16.26 4.27 -5.77
C THR A 132 -16.42 4.39 -4.25
N ASP A 133 -17.17 3.48 -3.63
CA ASP A 133 -17.39 3.43 -2.19
C ASP A 133 -16.91 2.08 -1.63
N ALA A 134 -15.71 2.11 -1.04
CA ALA A 134 -15.12 0.93 -0.42
C ALA A 134 -15.92 0.48 0.81
N VAL A 135 -16.49 1.42 1.58
CA VAL A 135 -17.19 1.11 2.84
C VAL A 135 -18.48 0.35 2.55
N ALA A 136 -19.22 0.76 1.52
CA ALA A 136 -20.42 0.06 1.08
C ALA A 136 -20.15 -1.38 0.61
N ALA A 137 -18.93 -1.70 0.18
CA ALA A 137 -18.55 -3.02 -0.33
C ALA A 137 -17.99 -3.98 0.75
N LEU A 138 -17.68 -3.48 1.95
CA LEU A 138 -17.00 -4.25 3.01
C LEU A 138 -17.77 -5.49 3.45
N ASP A 139 -19.08 -5.35 3.69
CA ASP A 139 -19.90 -6.44 4.21
C ASP A 139 -20.00 -7.62 3.24
N GLY A 140 -20.00 -7.32 1.93
CA GLY A 140 -20.13 -8.31 0.85
C GLY A 140 -18.84 -9.07 0.50
N CYS A 141 -17.72 -8.77 1.15
CA CYS A 141 -16.43 -9.42 0.88
C CYS A 141 -15.90 -10.17 2.11
N ASP A 142 -15.11 -11.22 1.89
CA ASP A 142 -14.52 -12.04 2.94
C ASP A 142 -13.21 -11.45 3.47
N ALA A 143 -12.49 -10.71 2.61
CA ALA A 143 -11.23 -10.05 2.91
C ALA A 143 -11.10 -8.74 2.13
N VAL A 144 -10.19 -7.88 2.61
CA VAL A 144 -9.86 -6.60 1.99
C VAL A 144 -8.39 -6.59 1.61
N LEU A 145 -8.10 -6.23 0.36
CA LEU A 145 -6.77 -5.95 -0.16
C LEU A 145 -6.69 -4.45 -0.50
N ALA A 146 -5.96 -3.67 0.28
CA ALA A 146 -5.96 -2.21 0.15
C ALA A 146 -4.56 -1.63 -0.12
N SER A 147 -4.52 -0.64 -1.03
CA SER A 147 -3.33 0.16 -1.32
C SER A 147 -2.97 1.04 -0.13
N GLY A 148 -1.68 1.23 0.15
CA GLY A 148 -1.23 2.18 1.17
C GLY A 148 -1.65 3.64 0.93
N MET A 149 -2.15 3.97 -0.27
CA MET A 149 -2.75 5.27 -0.59
C MET A 149 -3.93 5.65 0.32
N VAL A 150 -4.62 4.66 0.92
CA VAL A 150 -5.72 4.92 1.86
C VAL A 150 -5.28 5.68 3.11
N VAL A 151 -3.99 5.63 3.46
CA VAL A 151 -3.40 6.45 4.53
C VAL A 151 -3.31 7.91 4.10
N GLY A 152 -2.87 8.14 2.85
CA GLY A 152 -2.69 9.48 2.25
C GLY A 152 -3.99 10.27 2.13
N ASN A 153 -5.05 9.62 1.66
CA ASN A 153 -6.35 10.26 1.42
C ASN A 153 -7.33 10.15 2.61
N GLY A 154 -6.87 9.65 3.77
CA GLY A 154 -7.66 9.61 4.99
C GLY A 154 -8.74 8.52 5.07
N THR A 155 -8.69 7.51 4.21
CA THR A 155 -9.73 6.44 4.15
C THR A 155 -9.30 5.11 4.77
N PHE A 156 -8.13 5.08 5.42
CA PHE A 156 -7.64 3.90 6.13
C PHE A 156 -8.49 3.53 7.35
N GLN A 157 -8.92 4.52 8.14
CA GLN A 157 -9.55 4.29 9.45
C GLN A 157 -10.84 3.46 9.35
N PRO A 158 -11.80 3.74 8.44
CA PRO A 158 -12.98 2.90 8.27
C PRO A 158 -12.66 1.44 7.91
N LEU A 159 -11.64 1.19 7.09
CA LEU A 159 -11.21 -0.17 6.74
C LEU A 159 -10.66 -0.91 7.96
N LEU A 160 -9.85 -0.22 8.76
CA LEU A 160 -9.26 -0.76 9.97
C LEU A 160 -10.32 -1.07 11.04
N ASP A 161 -11.28 -0.16 11.24
CA ASP A 161 -12.36 -0.35 12.20
C ASP A 161 -13.27 -1.52 11.81
N HIS A 162 -13.58 -1.67 10.52
CA HIS A 162 -14.32 -2.82 10.03
C HIS A 162 -13.56 -4.13 10.26
N ALA A 163 -12.25 -4.18 9.93
CA ALA A 163 -11.42 -5.36 10.15
C ALA A 163 -11.37 -5.75 11.64
N ARG A 164 -11.26 -4.77 12.54
CA ARG A 164 -11.31 -5.00 14.00
C ARG A 164 -12.66 -5.52 14.48
N ALA A 165 -13.75 -4.93 13.98
CA ALA A 165 -15.10 -5.28 14.41
C ALA A 165 -15.53 -6.68 13.93
N THR A 166 -15.08 -7.08 12.74
CA THR A 166 -15.53 -8.32 12.09
C THR A 166 -14.50 -9.45 12.15
N GLY A 167 -13.24 -9.15 12.43
CA GLY A 167 -12.12 -10.08 12.30
C GLY A 167 -11.79 -10.43 10.85
N LYS A 168 -12.41 -9.77 9.85
CA LYS A 168 -12.11 -10.01 8.44
C LYS A 168 -10.66 -9.60 8.11
N PRO A 169 -9.93 -10.39 7.32
CA PRO A 169 -8.57 -10.08 6.93
C PRO A 169 -8.47 -8.74 6.18
N LEU A 170 -7.65 -7.84 6.71
CA LEU A 170 -7.20 -6.63 6.01
C LEU A 170 -5.72 -6.80 5.63
N VAL A 171 -5.45 -6.91 4.35
CA VAL A 171 -4.11 -7.04 3.76
C VAL A 171 -3.75 -5.74 3.05
N MET A 172 -2.57 -5.22 3.33
CA MET A 172 -2.09 -3.97 2.75
C MET A 172 -1.03 -4.24 1.69
N PHE A 173 -1.02 -3.45 0.63
CA PHE A 173 0.10 -3.40 -0.32
C PHE A 173 0.53 -1.94 -0.50
N ALA A 174 1.79 -1.65 -0.24
CA ALA A 174 2.16 -0.30 0.15
C ALA A 174 3.48 0.15 -0.46
N GLN A 175 3.41 1.08 -1.42
CA GLN A 175 4.50 2.01 -1.74
C GLN A 175 4.36 3.29 -0.90
N SER A 176 3.13 3.77 -0.73
CA SER A 176 2.83 4.82 0.26
C SER A 176 2.70 4.20 1.64
N ALA A 177 3.26 4.83 2.66
CA ALA A 177 3.09 4.41 4.06
C ALA A 177 3.60 2.98 4.33
N SER A 178 4.63 2.53 3.61
CA SER A 178 5.16 1.16 3.70
C SER A 178 5.80 0.84 5.05
N GLY A 179 6.39 1.81 5.74
CA GLY A 179 6.89 1.75 7.12
C GLY A 179 5.83 2.04 8.19
N ILE A 180 4.73 2.71 7.85
CA ILE A 180 3.63 3.00 8.77
C ILE A 180 2.71 1.79 8.95
N LEU A 181 2.28 1.16 7.86
CA LEU A 181 1.26 0.11 7.88
C LEU A 181 1.67 -1.14 8.70
N PRO A 182 2.95 -1.57 8.74
CA PRO A 182 3.40 -2.63 9.63
C PRO A 182 3.13 -2.36 11.13
N CYS A 183 3.02 -1.10 11.56
CA CYS A 183 2.68 -0.76 12.95
C CYS A 183 1.25 -1.16 13.34
N PHE A 184 0.38 -1.47 12.37
CA PHE A 184 -0.99 -1.90 12.59
C PHE A 184 -1.18 -3.43 12.52
N LEU A 185 -0.09 -4.16 12.28
CA LEU A 185 -0.09 -5.62 12.20
C LEU A 185 -0.56 -6.23 13.54
N GLY A 186 -1.55 -7.12 13.48
CA GLY A 186 -2.19 -7.71 14.67
C GLY A 186 -3.21 -6.78 15.36
N GLY A 187 -3.19 -5.49 15.04
CA GLY A 187 -4.14 -4.49 15.49
C GLY A 187 -5.28 -4.23 14.50
N GLY A 188 -5.61 -5.20 13.63
CA GLY A 188 -6.63 -5.11 12.58
C GLY A 188 -6.06 -5.35 11.18
N VAL A 189 -4.81 -4.95 10.91
CA VAL A 189 -4.08 -5.38 9.70
C VAL A 189 -3.52 -6.78 9.94
N THR A 190 -3.74 -7.67 8.98
CA THR A 190 -3.32 -9.08 9.04
C THR A 190 -2.02 -9.37 8.29
N ALA A 191 -1.76 -8.62 7.22
CA ALA A 191 -0.53 -8.71 6.45
C ALA A 191 -0.22 -7.40 5.71
N VAL A 192 1.06 -7.18 5.40
CA VAL A 192 1.52 -6.03 4.62
C VAL A 192 2.56 -6.50 3.60
N SER A 193 2.36 -6.19 2.33
CA SER A 193 3.42 -6.16 1.32
C SER A 193 3.97 -4.74 1.25
N ALA A 194 5.06 -4.49 1.99
CA ALA A 194 5.77 -3.23 1.98
C ALA A 194 6.74 -3.18 0.79
N GLU A 195 6.72 -2.06 0.07
CA GLU A 195 7.58 -1.78 -1.08
C GLU A 195 8.26 -0.43 -0.84
N PRO A 196 9.41 -0.42 -0.12
CA PRO A 196 10.16 0.80 0.09
C PRO A 196 10.81 1.28 -1.21
N TYR A 197 11.27 2.53 -1.21
CA TYR A 197 12.03 3.07 -2.32
C TYR A 197 13.38 2.34 -2.47
N PRO A 198 13.87 2.08 -3.70
CA PRO A 198 13.25 2.42 -4.98
C PRO A 198 12.12 1.44 -5.37
N PHE A 199 11.00 1.99 -5.86
CA PHE A 199 9.85 1.21 -6.32
C PHE A 199 10.16 0.36 -7.56
N PHE A 200 9.43 -0.74 -7.71
CA PHE A 200 9.70 -1.71 -8.78
C PHE A 200 9.67 -1.10 -10.19
N TRP A 201 8.88 -0.03 -10.39
CA TRP A 201 8.66 0.58 -11.70
C TRP A 201 9.67 1.69 -12.06
N LEU A 202 10.56 2.08 -11.13
CA LEU A 202 11.58 3.11 -11.40
C LEU A 202 12.78 2.58 -12.20
N ASP A 203 13.07 1.29 -12.07
CA ASP A 203 14.19 0.62 -12.74
C ASP A 203 13.78 -0.77 -13.24
N GLY A 204 14.38 -1.20 -14.36
CA GLY A 204 14.15 -2.52 -14.97
C GLY A 204 14.97 -3.65 -14.36
N GLY A 205 15.92 -3.36 -13.46
CA GLY A 205 16.68 -4.33 -12.67
C GLY A 205 15.85 -5.02 -11.58
N PRO A 206 16.48 -5.88 -10.77
CA PRO A 206 15.84 -6.49 -9.61
C PRO A 206 15.36 -5.44 -8.60
N SER A 207 14.27 -5.73 -7.92
CA SER A 207 13.76 -4.91 -6.81
C SER A 207 13.30 -5.79 -5.66
N THR A 208 13.21 -5.22 -4.47
CA THR A 208 12.88 -5.97 -3.25
C THR A 208 11.55 -5.50 -2.67
N LEU A 209 10.74 -6.46 -2.23
CA LEU A 209 9.53 -6.26 -1.43
C LEU A 209 9.73 -6.91 -0.06
N TYR A 210 8.98 -6.47 0.93
CA TYR A 210 9.01 -7.03 2.28
C TYR A 210 7.62 -7.44 2.71
N ARG A 211 7.47 -8.69 3.15
CA ARG A 211 6.20 -9.28 3.55
C ARG A 211 6.11 -9.43 5.05
N TYR A 212 5.12 -8.77 5.62
CA TYR A 212 4.72 -8.89 7.01
C TYR A 212 3.48 -9.76 7.11
N ARG A 213 3.46 -10.64 8.12
CA ARG A 213 2.27 -11.41 8.51
C ARG A 213 2.18 -11.40 10.02
N THR A 214 0.96 -11.38 10.55
CA THR A 214 0.75 -11.76 11.95
C THR A 214 1.23 -13.20 12.12
N GLU A 215 2.05 -13.49 13.14
CA GLU A 215 2.34 -14.87 13.49
C GLU A 215 1.02 -15.61 13.70
N VAL A 216 0.88 -16.78 13.07
CA VAL A 216 -0.26 -17.67 13.32
C VAL A 216 -0.10 -18.15 14.76
N ARG A 217 -0.94 -17.65 15.66
CA ARG A 217 -1.07 -18.23 17.00
C ARG A 217 -1.72 -19.59 16.92
#